data_AF-A0A7R9LLS5-F1
#
_entry.id   AF-A0A7R9LLS5-F1
#
_cell.length_a   1.000
_cell.length_b   1.000
_cell.length_c   1.000
_cell.angle_alpha   90.00
_cell.angle_beta   90.00
_cell.angle_gamma   90.00
#
_symmetry.space_group_name_H-M   'P 1'
#
loop_
_entity.id
_entity.type
_entity.pdbx_description
1 polymer ?
#
loop_
_entity_poly.entity_id
_entity_poly.type
_entity_poly.pdbx_seq_one_letter_code
_entity_poly.pdbx_strand_id
1 'polypeptide(L)'
;MEIMDNTDAVLIAGGNGTVHEVVTGLLRRTDGRPGVHQYPIGILPVGRRNTIAVNVNGVRDKHLKPYELLAECTLSAIREVLKPVDVMRIEGTKGRPVFALEEFNCGRLRDTLSVADGYWYLGAYLKPYLAFAFNTLRRLTAVEGVSISYSNSCDGCSKCYQRYEREAPGGVGLAEGPTRWWHVFMPRKGADTRGPTQPKRDLKAIHNSECGQWSTLAETGADNVLIQNTNESKLKLIIHSQPSAHRQFINDGCVYLNAEPLAVEGMSPGVQLIEAMDINIDLAEDKSGGNDGNDDQTVVDQTMDQ
;
A
#
# COMPACT_ATOMS: atom_id res chain seq x y z
N MET A 1 -4.86 -7.14 25.55
CA MET A 1 -3.81 -8.00 24.95
C MET A 1 -2.47 -7.33 25.25
N GLU A 2 -1.81 -7.71 26.36
CA GLU A 2 -0.59 -7.08 26.94
C GLU A 2 0.72 -7.38 26.20
N ILE A 3 0.70 -8.22 25.16
CA ILE A 3 1.92 -8.77 24.55
C ILE A 3 2.82 -7.69 23.93
N MET A 4 2.24 -6.61 23.42
CA MET A 4 3.00 -5.55 22.75
C MET A 4 3.63 -4.53 23.70
N ASP A 5 3.24 -4.51 24.97
CA ASP A 5 3.69 -3.50 25.94
C ASP A 5 5.17 -3.67 26.31
N ASN A 6 5.71 -4.88 26.12
CA ASN A 6 7.10 -5.26 26.41
C ASN A 6 7.82 -5.81 25.17
N THR A 7 7.51 -5.28 23.98
CA THR A 7 8.14 -5.72 22.72
C THR A 7 9.10 -4.65 22.19
N ASP A 8 10.33 -5.04 21.83
CA ASP A 8 11.31 -4.10 21.25
C ASP A 8 11.18 -3.97 19.72
N ALA A 9 10.72 -5.02 19.03
CA ALA A 9 10.53 -5.05 17.59
C ALA A 9 9.51 -6.14 17.18
N VAL A 10 8.88 -5.96 16.02
CA VAL A 10 7.95 -6.95 15.43
C VAL A 10 8.57 -7.56 14.19
N LEU A 11 8.70 -8.88 14.15
CA LEU A 11 9.21 -9.61 13.00
C LEU A 11 8.08 -10.36 12.30
N ILE A 12 7.86 -10.07 11.02
CA ILE A 12 6.77 -10.64 10.24
C ILE A 12 7.35 -11.63 9.23
N ALA A 13 7.12 -12.92 9.41
CA ALA A 13 7.42 -13.93 8.42
C ALA A 13 6.18 -14.24 7.57
N GLY A 14 6.16 -13.78 6.32
CA GLY A 14 5.03 -14.00 5.43
C GLY A 14 5.26 -13.55 4.00
N GLY A 15 4.17 -13.50 3.23
CA GLY A 15 4.11 -12.76 1.97
C GLY A 15 3.49 -11.37 2.17
N ASN A 16 3.27 -10.65 1.08
CA ASN A 16 2.72 -9.28 1.13
C ASN A 16 1.40 -9.17 1.91
N GLY A 17 0.50 -10.16 1.78
CA GLY A 17 -0.79 -10.16 2.48
C GLY A 17 -0.64 -10.17 4.00
N THR A 18 0.21 -11.05 4.54
CA THR A 18 0.52 -11.13 5.97
C THR A 18 1.10 -9.81 6.49
N VAL A 19 1.99 -9.20 5.72
CA VAL A 19 2.57 -7.90 6.09
C VAL A 19 1.48 -6.82 6.17
N HIS A 20 0.57 -6.74 5.18
CA HIS A 20 -0.53 -5.79 5.19
C HIS A 20 -1.51 -6.00 6.35
N GLU A 21 -1.83 -7.25 6.70
CA GLU A 21 -2.69 -7.58 7.83
C GLU A 21 -2.09 -7.11 9.16
N VAL A 22 -0.80 -7.40 9.37
CA VAL A 22 -0.10 -6.98 10.58
C VAL A 22 0.00 -5.46 10.65
N VAL A 23 0.43 -4.78 9.58
CA VAL A 23 0.53 -3.32 9.54
C VAL A 23 -0.83 -2.66 9.77
N THR A 24 -1.89 -3.17 9.13
CA THR A 24 -3.26 -2.69 9.37
C THR A 24 -3.70 -2.91 10.81
N GLY A 25 -3.42 -4.09 11.38
CA GLY A 25 -3.73 -4.39 12.77
C GLY A 25 -3.02 -3.47 13.75
N LEU A 26 -1.75 -3.16 13.49
CA LEU A 26 -0.94 -2.26 14.31
C LEU A 26 -1.38 -0.80 14.22
N LEU A 27 -1.69 -0.30 13.01
CA LEU A 27 -2.10 1.09 12.79
C LEU A 27 -3.58 1.36 13.16
N ARG A 28 -4.42 0.33 13.22
CA ARG A 28 -5.83 0.46 13.68
C ARG A 28 -5.98 0.61 15.19
N ARG A 29 -4.93 0.38 15.97
CA ARG A 29 -5.05 0.37 17.43
C ARG A 29 -5.41 1.75 17.95
N THR A 30 -6.42 1.79 18.82
CA THR A 30 -7.00 3.02 19.39
C THR A 30 -6.48 3.31 20.80
N ASP A 31 -5.55 2.51 21.33
CA ASP A 31 -5.05 2.58 22.72
C ASP A 31 -4.07 3.74 22.98
N GLY A 32 -4.12 4.80 22.17
CA GLY A 32 -3.48 6.09 22.44
C GLY A 32 -1.94 6.07 22.42
N ARG A 33 -1.31 4.92 22.17
CA ARG A 33 0.12 4.84 21.86
C ARG A 33 0.26 5.06 20.37
N PRO A 34 1.09 6.01 19.89
CA PRO A 34 1.28 6.23 18.47
C PRO A 34 1.68 4.90 17.80
N GLY A 35 0.70 4.29 17.11
CA GLY A 35 0.81 2.97 16.49
C GLY A 35 1.96 2.92 15.51
N VAL A 36 2.62 1.76 15.41
CA VAL A 36 3.80 1.44 14.56
C VAL A 36 5.04 2.33 14.74
N HIS A 37 4.90 3.64 14.97
CA HIS A 37 6.01 4.58 15.18
C HIS A 37 6.90 4.22 16.37
N GLN A 38 6.40 3.40 17.31
CA GLN A 38 7.15 2.95 18.48
C GLN A 38 7.92 1.64 18.26
N TYR A 39 7.56 0.82 17.26
CA TYR A 39 8.14 -0.52 17.10
C TYR A 39 8.74 -0.70 15.69
N PRO A 40 10.05 -0.91 15.59
CA PRO A 40 10.68 -1.40 14.37
C PRO A 40 9.98 -2.66 13.84
N ILE A 41 9.66 -2.67 12.55
CA ILE A 41 9.09 -3.82 11.87
C ILE A 41 10.15 -4.43 10.95
N GLY A 42 10.47 -5.71 11.17
CA GLY A 42 11.26 -6.53 10.26
C GLY A 42 10.36 -7.42 9.40
N ILE A 43 10.72 -7.62 8.13
CA ILE A 43 9.99 -8.47 7.19
C ILE A 43 10.89 -9.64 6.78
N LEU A 44 10.41 -10.87 6.98
CA LEU A 44 11.03 -12.10 6.49
C LEU A 44 10.20 -12.66 5.32
N PRO A 45 10.70 -12.56 4.07
CA PRO A 45 9.95 -12.92 2.89
C PRO A 45 9.91 -14.44 2.69
N VAL A 46 8.77 -15.07 3.03
CA VAL A 46 8.53 -16.51 2.82
C VAL A 46 7.40 -16.77 1.81
N GLY A 47 6.79 -15.72 1.27
CA GLY A 47 5.72 -15.82 0.27
C GLY A 47 6.23 -16.09 -1.15
N ARG A 48 5.29 -16.30 -2.08
CA ARG A 48 5.58 -16.39 -3.53
C ARG A 48 5.91 -15.02 -4.14
N ARG A 49 5.27 -13.96 -3.64
CA ARG A 49 5.50 -12.56 -4.02
C ARG A 49 5.88 -11.77 -2.78
N ASN A 50 7.09 -11.22 -2.79
CA ASN A 50 7.68 -10.50 -1.66
C ASN A 50 8.16 -9.11 -2.09
N THR A 51 7.37 -8.45 -2.94
CA THR A 51 7.71 -7.13 -3.51
C THR A 51 7.88 -6.06 -2.41
N ILE A 52 7.09 -6.12 -1.34
CA ILE A 52 7.25 -5.24 -0.18
C ILE A 52 8.65 -5.39 0.44
N ALA A 53 9.10 -6.63 0.67
CA ALA A 53 10.41 -6.88 1.28
C ALA A 53 11.56 -6.38 0.40
N VAL A 54 11.46 -6.58 -0.93
CA VAL A 54 12.44 -6.07 -1.90
C VAL A 54 12.50 -4.54 -1.88
N ASN A 55 11.34 -3.88 -1.93
CA ASN A 55 11.25 -2.41 -2.00
C ASN A 55 11.70 -1.74 -0.69
N VAL A 56 11.27 -2.27 0.46
CA VAL A 56 11.62 -1.70 1.78
C VAL A 56 13.11 -1.83 2.07
N ASN A 57 13.69 -3.02 1.82
CA ASN A 57 15.11 -3.29 2.08
C ASN A 57 16.04 -2.67 1.04
N GLY A 58 15.51 -2.07 -0.03
CA GLY A 58 16.32 -1.43 -1.08
C GLY A 58 17.23 -2.40 -1.81
N VAL A 59 16.79 -3.66 -1.93
CA VAL A 59 17.53 -4.72 -2.61
C VAL A 59 17.67 -4.34 -4.08
N ARG A 60 18.89 -4.01 -4.51
CA ARG A 60 19.16 -3.53 -5.88
C ARG A 60 19.16 -4.65 -6.92
N ASP A 61 19.51 -5.86 -6.49
CA ASP A 61 19.50 -7.03 -7.36
C ASP A 61 18.11 -7.68 -7.37
N LYS A 62 17.40 -7.49 -8.48
CA LYS A 62 16.05 -8.05 -8.70
C LYS A 62 16.07 -9.54 -9.05
N HIS A 63 17.25 -10.12 -9.28
CA HIS A 63 17.43 -11.52 -9.65
C HIS A 63 17.90 -12.40 -8.49
N LEU A 64 17.92 -11.86 -7.26
CA LEU A 64 18.23 -12.66 -6.08
C LEU A 64 17.30 -13.86 -6.00
N LYS A 65 17.89 -15.01 -5.69
CA LYS A 65 17.10 -16.21 -5.44
C LYS A 65 16.30 -16.01 -4.16
N PRO A 66 15.12 -16.64 -4.01
CA PRO A 66 14.26 -16.44 -2.85
C PRO A 66 14.96 -16.65 -1.49
N TYR A 67 15.90 -17.60 -1.42
CA TYR A 67 16.65 -17.87 -0.20
C TYR A 67 17.73 -16.81 0.11
N GLU A 68 18.31 -16.16 -0.92
CA GLU A 68 19.26 -15.05 -0.75
C GLU A 68 18.53 -13.82 -0.24
N LEU A 69 17.35 -13.53 -0.80
CA LEU A 69 16.48 -12.46 -0.32
C LEU A 69 16.10 -12.67 1.15
N LEU A 70 15.70 -13.90 1.53
CA LEU A 70 15.38 -14.22 2.92
C LEU A 70 16.59 -14.00 3.85
N ALA A 71 17.78 -14.42 3.44
CA ALA A 71 19.01 -14.24 4.21
C ALA A 71 19.36 -12.76 4.39
N GLU A 72 19.31 -11.96 3.33
CA GLU A 72 19.58 -10.52 3.37
C GLU A 72 18.56 -9.78 4.26
N CYS A 73 17.28 -10.10 4.14
CA CYS A 73 16.24 -9.53 4.99
C CYS A 73 16.44 -9.88 6.48
N THR A 74 16.79 -11.13 6.76
CA THR A 74 17.10 -11.59 8.13
C THR A 74 18.31 -10.86 8.70
N LEU A 75 19.37 -10.74 7.90
CA LEU A 75 20.59 -10.05 8.32
C LEU A 75 20.36 -8.56 8.55
N SER A 76 19.48 -7.94 7.76
CA SER A 76 19.10 -6.52 7.92
C SER A 76 18.35 -6.29 9.23
N ALA A 77 17.48 -7.23 9.63
CA ALA A 77 16.82 -7.20 10.94
C ALA A 77 17.83 -7.34 12.10
N ILE A 78 18.78 -8.27 11.98
CA ILE A 78 19.85 -8.46 12.99
C ILE A 78 20.74 -7.21 13.12
N ARG A 79 21.01 -6.51 12.01
CA ARG A 79 21.81 -5.28 11.99
C ARG A 79 21.10 -4.06 12.55
N GLU A 80 19.81 -4.17 12.90
CA GLU A 80 18.99 -3.06 13.41
C GLU A 80 19.00 -1.82 12.51
N VAL A 81 19.07 -1.99 11.18
CA VAL A 81 19.04 -0.86 10.24
C VAL A 81 17.60 -0.40 10.06
N LEU A 82 17.28 0.77 10.63
CA LEU A 82 15.95 1.36 10.58
C LEU A 82 15.82 2.32 9.40
N LYS A 83 14.72 2.19 8.66
CA LYS A 83 14.34 3.09 7.58
C LYS A 83 12.87 3.52 7.78
N PRO A 84 12.55 4.83 7.75
CA PRO A 84 11.16 5.26 7.73
C PRO A 84 10.51 4.82 6.40
N VAL A 85 9.30 4.29 6.49
CA VAL A 85 8.51 3.84 5.33
C VAL A 85 7.14 4.48 5.43
N ASP A 86 6.71 5.07 4.32
CA ASP A 86 5.38 5.68 4.22
C ASP A 86 4.31 4.60 4.06
N VAL A 87 3.10 4.87 4.53
CA VAL A 87 1.98 3.91 4.46
C VAL A 87 0.77 4.61 3.86
N MET A 88 0.10 3.95 2.92
CA MET A 88 -1.17 4.42 2.35
C MET A 88 -2.32 4.06 3.28
N ARG A 89 -3.13 5.05 3.65
CA ARG A 89 -4.39 4.87 4.39
C ARG A 89 -5.54 4.85 3.40
N ILE A 90 -6.27 3.76 3.36
CA ILE A 90 -7.38 3.52 2.44
C ILE A 90 -8.66 3.39 3.26
N GLU A 91 -9.60 4.31 3.09
CA GLU A 91 -10.87 4.31 3.79
C GLU A 91 -12.03 4.08 2.84
N GLY A 92 -12.83 3.05 3.13
CA GLY A 92 -14.12 2.87 2.46
C GLY A 92 -15.24 3.58 3.21
N THR A 93 -16.43 3.62 2.60
CA THR A 93 -17.65 4.23 3.17
C THR A 93 -18.04 3.67 4.55
N LYS A 94 -17.65 2.43 4.85
CA LYS A 94 -17.87 1.74 6.14
C LYS A 94 -16.93 2.21 7.27
N GLY A 95 -16.05 3.18 7.02
CA GLY A 95 -15.29 3.91 8.05
C GLY A 95 -14.16 3.15 8.74
N ARG A 96 -13.82 1.92 8.32
CA ARG A 96 -12.67 1.17 8.85
C ARG A 96 -11.45 1.32 7.92
N PRO A 97 -10.41 2.10 8.28
CA PRO A 97 -9.23 2.30 7.43
C PRO A 97 -8.45 1.00 7.26
N VAL A 98 -8.02 0.68 6.04
CA VAL A 98 -7.02 -0.35 5.72
C VAL A 98 -5.72 0.34 5.39
N PHE A 99 -4.59 -0.25 5.78
CA PHE A 99 -3.28 0.32 5.51
C PHE A 99 -2.50 -0.57 4.53
N ALA A 100 -1.88 0.03 3.53
CA ALA A 100 -1.12 -0.65 2.50
C ALA A 100 0.25 0.00 2.32
N LEU A 101 1.30 -0.81 2.08
CA LEU A 101 2.67 -0.31 1.95
C LEU A 101 3.06 0.00 0.50
N GLU A 102 2.57 -0.80 -0.44
CA GLU A 102 3.06 -0.76 -1.83
C GLU A 102 2.01 -0.28 -2.81
N GLU A 103 0.92 -1.03 -2.98
CA GLU A 103 -0.03 -0.77 -4.05
C GLU A 103 -1.48 -1.07 -3.66
N PHE A 104 -2.38 -0.35 -4.32
CA PHE A 104 -3.82 -0.62 -4.38
C PHE A 104 -4.23 -0.73 -5.85
N ASN A 105 -4.85 -1.85 -6.22
CA ASN A 105 -5.18 -2.17 -7.61
C ASN A 105 -6.66 -2.56 -7.71
N CYS A 106 -7.40 -1.87 -8.57
CA CYS A 106 -8.82 -2.06 -8.82
C CYS A 106 -9.10 -2.10 -10.32
N GLY A 107 -9.92 -3.07 -10.76
CA GLY A 107 -10.35 -3.23 -12.16
C GLY A 107 -9.89 -4.55 -12.78
N ARG A 108 -9.92 -4.60 -14.12
CA ARG A 108 -9.80 -5.85 -14.88
C ARG A 108 -8.47 -6.58 -14.67
N LEU A 109 -7.38 -5.83 -14.44
CA LEU A 109 -6.07 -6.43 -14.17
C LEU A 109 -6.12 -7.18 -12.84
N ARG A 110 -6.65 -6.56 -11.78
CA ARG A 110 -6.80 -7.18 -10.45
C ARG A 110 -7.64 -8.45 -10.51
N ASP A 111 -8.78 -8.41 -11.20
CA ASP A 111 -9.68 -9.56 -11.30
C ASP A 111 -9.02 -10.73 -12.02
N THR A 112 -8.33 -10.44 -13.13
CA THR A 112 -7.59 -11.46 -13.88
C THR A 112 -6.47 -12.09 -13.05
N LEU A 113 -5.76 -11.30 -12.25
CA LEU A 113 -4.71 -11.78 -11.36
C LEU A 113 -5.24 -12.73 -10.28
N SER A 114 -6.46 -12.52 -9.79
CA SER A 114 -7.08 -13.38 -8.77
C SER A 114 -7.35 -14.80 -9.29
N VAL A 115 -7.75 -14.91 -10.57
CA VAL A 115 -8.06 -16.20 -11.22
C VAL A 115 -6.82 -16.83 -11.85
N ALA A 116 -5.76 -16.04 -12.09
CA ALA A 116 -4.53 -16.52 -12.73
C ALA A 116 -3.92 -17.74 -12.02
N ASP A 117 -4.00 -17.81 -10.69
CA ASP A 117 -3.49 -18.94 -9.91
C ASP A 117 -4.25 -20.27 -10.13
N GLY A 118 -5.50 -20.21 -10.60
CA GLY A 118 -6.27 -21.40 -10.99
C GLY A 118 -5.71 -22.13 -12.21
N TYR A 119 -4.91 -21.45 -13.03
CA TYR A 119 -4.27 -22.00 -14.24
C TYR A 119 -2.94 -22.72 -13.96
N TRP A 120 -2.79 -23.31 -12.76
CA TRP A 120 -1.56 -23.96 -12.31
C TRP A 120 -1.10 -25.10 -13.25
N TYR A 121 -2.03 -25.75 -13.95
CA TYR A 121 -1.76 -26.86 -14.87
C TYR A 121 -1.12 -26.45 -16.19
N LEU A 122 -1.10 -25.16 -16.54
CA LEU A 122 -0.54 -24.65 -17.80
C LEU A 122 0.97 -24.34 -17.75
N GLY A 123 1.62 -24.62 -16.62
CA GLY A 123 3.05 -24.36 -16.42
C GLY A 123 3.39 -22.85 -16.39
N ALA A 124 4.63 -22.53 -16.04
CA ALA A 124 5.04 -21.14 -15.78
C ALA A 124 4.98 -20.23 -17.02
N TYR A 125 5.24 -20.78 -18.22
CA TYR A 125 5.32 -20.00 -19.45
C TYR A 125 3.94 -19.64 -20.04
N LEU A 126 2.99 -20.59 -20.06
CA LEU A 126 1.69 -20.37 -20.70
C LEU A 126 0.62 -19.85 -19.73
N LYS A 127 0.77 -20.11 -18.43
CA LYS A 127 -0.15 -19.64 -17.37
C LYS A 127 -0.47 -18.14 -17.48
N PRO A 128 0.50 -17.21 -17.49
CA PRO A 128 0.18 -15.78 -17.57
C PRO A 128 -0.61 -15.46 -18.84
N TYR A 129 -0.09 -15.89 -20.00
CA TYR A 129 -0.69 -15.54 -21.29
C TYR A 129 -2.13 -16.03 -21.43
N LEU A 130 -2.40 -17.31 -21.10
CA LEU A 130 -3.73 -17.90 -21.24
C LEU A 130 -4.71 -17.36 -20.18
N ALA A 131 -4.26 -17.10 -18.95
CA ALA A 131 -5.12 -16.48 -17.94
C ALA A 131 -5.62 -15.10 -18.39
N PHE A 132 -4.72 -14.29 -18.96
CA PHE A 132 -5.09 -12.98 -19.49
C PHE A 132 -5.92 -13.10 -20.78
N ALA A 133 -5.59 -14.01 -21.70
CA ALA A 133 -6.35 -14.17 -22.94
C ALA A 133 -7.79 -14.66 -22.69
N PHE A 134 -7.99 -15.65 -21.82
CA PHE A 134 -9.32 -16.17 -21.51
C PHE A 134 -10.17 -15.18 -20.74
N ASN A 135 -9.60 -14.44 -19.78
CA ASN A 135 -10.35 -13.41 -19.05
C ASN A 135 -10.70 -12.21 -19.93
N THR A 136 -9.82 -11.87 -20.88
CA THR A 136 -10.12 -10.84 -21.90
C THR A 136 -11.28 -11.27 -22.79
N LEU A 137 -11.33 -12.56 -23.18
CA LEU A 137 -12.42 -13.10 -24.00
C LEU A 137 -13.76 -13.15 -23.26
N ARG A 138 -13.74 -13.40 -21.94
CA ARG A 138 -14.94 -13.48 -21.10
C ARG A 138 -15.57 -12.11 -20.76
N ARG A 139 -14.98 -10.99 -21.21
CA ARG A 139 -15.45 -9.61 -20.97
C ARG A 139 -15.96 -9.41 -19.52
N LEU A 140 -15.13 -9.78 -18.55
CA LEU A 140 -15.41 -9.37 -17.17
C LEU A 140 -15.38 -7.82 -17.14
N THR A 141 -16.48 -7.29 -16.63
CA THR A 141 -16.93 -5.91 -16.52
C THR A 141 -15.82 -4.87 -16.62
N ALA A 142 -15.89 -4.02 -17.65
CA ALA A 142 -15.25 -2.71 -17.58
C ALA A 142 -15.83 -1.99 -16.35
N VAL A 143 -15.00 -1.29 -15.58
CA VAL A 143 -15.49 -0.50 -14.45
C VAL A 143 -16.20 0.72 -15.04
N GLU A 144 -17.51 0.60 -15.27
CA GLU A 144 -18.32 1.68 -15.82
C GLU A 144 -18.58 2.71 -14.71
N GLY A 145 -18.17 3.95 -14.94
CA GLY A 145 -18.52 5.08 -14.06
C GLY A 145 -17.62 5.25 -12.84
N VAL A 146 -16.29 5.16 -12.99
CA VAL A 146 -15.36 5.61 -11.94
C VAL A 146 -15.14 7.12 -12.06
N SER A 147 -15.46 7.89 -11.02
CA SER A 147 -14.96 9.27 -10.90
C SER A 147 -13.78 9.30 -9.95
N ILE A 148 -12.64 9.77 -10.47
CA ILE A 148 -11.41 9.91 -9.69
C ILE A 148 -11.17 11.40 -9.46
N SER A 149 -11.05 11.77 -8.19
CA SER A 149 -10.57 13.09 -7.79
C SER A 149 -9.25 12.96 -7.05
N TYR A 150 -8.31 13.85 -7.32
CA TYR A 150 -6.98 13.79 -6.70
C TYR A 150 -6.52 15.19 -6.31
N SER A 151 -5.71 15.26 -5.25
CA SER A 151 -4.97 16.46 -4.88
C SER A 151 -3.61 16.45 -5.53
N ASN A 152 -3.17 17.59 -6.07
CA ASN A 152 -1.86 17.75 -6.68
C ASN A 152 -0.71 17.34 -5.72
N SER A 153 0.36 16.77 -6.27
CA SER A 153 1.56 16.43 -5.52
C SER A 153 2.22 17.68 -4.92
N CYS A 154 2.79 17.55 -3.72
CA CYS A 154 3.51 18.64 -3.08
C CYS A 154 4.69 18.09 -2.28
N ASP A 155 5.89 18.64 -2.50
CA ASP A 155 7.13 18.26 -1.78
C ASP A 155 7.16 18.73 -0.30
N GLY A 156 6.05 19.25 0.20
CA GLY A 156 5.90 19.79 1.54
C GLY A 156 5.82 21.33 1.56
N CYS A 157 4.73 21.84 2.10
CA CYS A 157 4.54 23.27 2.38
C CYS A 157 3.97 23.47 3.79
N SER A 158 3.79 24.73 4.18
CA SER A 158 3.15 25.12 5.45
C SER A 158 1.79 24.44 5.67
N LYS A 159 0.96 24.28 4.63
CA LYS A 159 -0.33 23.56 4.73
C LYS A 159 -0.16 22.06 4.96
N CYS A 160 0.78 21.40 4.26
CA CYS A 160 1.08 19.98 4.49
C CYS A 160 1.56 19.76 5.93
N TYR A 161 2.40 20.66 6.42
CA TYR A 161 2.93 20.59 7.78
C TYR A 161 1.83 20.75 8.84
N GLN A 162 0.92 21.71 8.66
CA GLN A 162 -0.25 21.88 9.55
C GLN A 162 -1.17 20.65 9.55
N ARG A 163 -1.34 20.01 8.39
CA ARG A 163 -2.10 18.76 8.27
C ARG A 163 -1.43 17.62 9.01
N TYR A 164 -0.12 17.45 8.82
CA TYR A 164 0.68 16.48 9.56
C TYR A 164 0.57 16.68 11.08
N GLU A 165 0.70 17.92 11.57
CA GLU A 165 0.54 18.22 13.01
C GLU A 165 -0.85 17.86 13.55
N ARG A 166 -1.90 17.99 12.72
CA ARG A 166 -3.29 17.65 13.10
C ARG A 166 -3.54 16.14 13.10
N GLU A 167 -3.03 15.45 12.10
CA GLU A 167 -3.25 14.01 11.90
C GLU A 167 -2.31 13.15 12.73
N ALA A 168 -1.18 13.71 13.17
CA ALA A 168 -0.26 13.04 14.07
C ALA A 168 -0.98 12.67 15.38
N PRO A 169 -1.07 11.37 15.73
CA PRO A 169 -1.61 10.95 17.02
C PRO A 169 -0.65 11.43 18.12
N GLY A 170 -1.00 12.53 18.77
CA GLY A 170 -0.20 13.14 19.84
C GLY A 170 0.99 13.93 19.30
N GLY A 171 0.75 15.19 18.93
CA GLY A 171 1.72 16.26 18.70
C GLY A 171 3.18 15.85 18.56
N VAL A 172 3.66 15.79 17.32
CA VAL A 172 5.09 15.67 17.01
C VAL A 172 5.79 17.02 17.26
N GLY A 173 5.76 17.47 18.51
CA GLY A 173 7.04 17.84 19.09
C GLY A 173 7.87 16.55 19.12
N LEU A 174 9.18 16.65 19.05
CA LEU A 174 10.03 15.56 19.52
C LEU A 174 9.69 15.34 21.00
N ALA A 175 8.60 14.62 21.29
CA ALA A 175 8.28 14.15 22.62
C ALA A 175 9.33 13.09 22.88
N GLU A 176 10.43 13.56 23.47
CA GLU A 176 11.33 12.74 24.24
C GLU A 176 10.43 11.79 25.04
N GLY A 177 10.43 10.50 24.67
CA GLY A 177 9.70 9.48 25.43
C GLY A 177 10.05 9.65 26.91
N PRO A 178 9.14 9.34 27.85
CA PRO A 178 9.23 9.79 29.24
C PRO A 178 10.64 9.60 29.79
N THR A 179 11.42 10.69 29.81
CA THR A 179 12.82 10.67 30.22
C THR A 179 12.82 10.57 31.73
N ARG A 180 12.76 9.34 32.22
CA ARG A 180 13.02 9.07 33.63
C ARG A 180 14.45 9.52 33.90
N TRP A 181 14.66 10.24 34.99
CA TRP A 181 15.95 10.88 35.31
C TRP A 181 17.15 9.91 35.24
N TRP A 182 16.91 8.60 35.46
CA TRP A 182 17.95 7.58 35.39
C TRP A 182 18.36 7.14 33.98
N HIS A 183 17.62 7.51 32.91
CA HIS A 183 18.05 7.26 31.52
C HIS A 183 19.35 7.99 31.16
N VAL A 184 19.77 9.00 31.97
CA VAL A 184 21.06 9.68 31.86
C VAL A 184 22.24 8.73 32.17
N PHE A 185 22.02 7.67 32.94
CA PHE A 185 23.07 6.73 33.34
C PHE A 185 23.19 5.50 32.42
N MET A 186 22.27 5.34 31.46
CA MET A 186 22.40 4.27 30.47
C MET A 186 23.38 4.70 29.37
N PRO A 187 24.38 3.87 29.02
CA PRO A 187 25.21 4.14 27.86
C PRO A 187 24.31 4.20 26.64
N ARG A 188 24.22 5.38 26.00
CA ARG A 188 23.57 5.54 24.70
C ARG A 188 24.30 4.59 23.74
N LYS A 189 23.66 3.47 23.35
CA LYS A 189 24.11 2.70 22.18
C LYS A 189 24.23 3.71 21.05
N GLY A 190 25.43 3.79 20.46
CA GLY A 190 25.86 4.86 19.58
C GLY A 190 24.77 5.28 18.60
N ALA A 191 24.29 6.51 18.77
CA ALA A 191 23.49 7.18 17.77
C ALA A 191 24.44 7.59 16.63
N ASP A 192 24.79 6.66 15.74
CA ASP A 192 25.52 7.00 14.51
C ASP A 192 25.36 5.98 13.37
N THR A 193 24.18 5.38 13.24
CA THR A 193 23.72 4.70 12.01
C THR A 193 22.44 5.31 11.44
N ARG A 194 22.15 6.57 11.78
CA ARG A 194 21.26 7.37 10.94
C ARG A 194 22.06 7.70 9.68
N GLY A 195 21.79 7.00 8.59
CA GLY A 195 22.25 7.42 7.26
C GLY A 195 21.92 8.91 7.03
N PRO A 196 22.58 9.57 6.06
CA PRO A 196 22.61 11.02 5.94
C PRO A 196 21.22 11.61 6.12
N THR A 197 21.00 12.24 7.29
CA THR A 197 19.79 13.00 7.57
C THR A 197 19.68 14.05 6.48
N GLN A 198 18.65 13.91 5.63
CA GLN A 198 18.31 14.98 4.70
C GLN A 198 18.24 16.30 5.49
N PRO A 199 18.74 17.41 4.95
CA PRO A 199 18.72 18.68 5.65
C PRO A 199 17.27 18.95 6.05
N LYS A 200 17.05 19.22 7.35
CA LYS A 200 15.74 19.54 7.91
C LYS A 200 15.24 20.80 7.20
N ARG A 201 14.46 20.63 6.13
CA ARG A 201 13.88 21.74 5.36
C ARG A 201 12.83 22.40 6.24
N ASP A 202 12.90 23.72 6.38
CA ASP A 202 11.89 24.48 7.11
C ASP A 202 10.60 24.58 6.29
N LEU A 203 9.78 23.53 6.35
CA LEU A 203 8.51 23.42 5.60
C LEU A 203 7.51 24.53 5.94
N LYS A 204 7.63 25.15 7.12
CA LYS A 204 6.78 26.27 7.56
C LYS A 204 6.94 27.53 6.70
N ALA A 205 8.09 27.74 6.08
CA ALA A 205 8.36 28.92 5.26
C ALA A 205 7.89 28.76 3.80
N ILE A 206 7.64 27.52 3.35
CA ILE A 206 7.25 27.25 1.97
C ILE A 206 5.74 27.42 1.84
N HIS A 207 5.32 28.29 0.93
CA HIS A 207 3.91 28.49 0.58
C HIS A 207 3.63 27.94 -0.82
N ASN A 208 2.70 26.99 -0.91
CA ASN A 208 2.22 26.46 -2.18
C ASN A 208 0.72 26.74 -2.32
N SER A 209 0.36 27.47 -3.37
CA SER A 209 -1.04 27.82 -3.70
C SER A 209 -1.82 26.62 -4.23
N GLU A 210 -1.17 25.70 -4.93
CA GLU A 210 -1.77 24.49 -5.53
C GLU A 210 -1.94 23.36 -4.53
N CYS A 211 -1.25 23.43 -3.39
CA CYS A 211 -1.39 22.45 -2.32
C CYS A 211 -2.80 22.44 -1.73
N GLY A 212 -3.43 21.26 -1.76
CA GLY A 212 -4.79 21.02 -1.26
C GLY A 212 -5.90 21.36 -2.27
N GLN A 213 -5.55 21.70 -3.52
CA GLN A 213 -6.52 21.84 -4.59
C GLN A 213 -6.86 20.47 -5.16
N TRP A 214 -8.16 20.19 -5.25
CA TRP A 214 -8.68 18.96 -5.82
C TRP A 214 -9.01 19.14 -7.29
N SER A 215 -8.46 18.26 -8.12
CA SER A 215 -8.78 18.15 -9.54
C SER A 215 -9.63 16.90 -9.74
N THR A 216 -10.70 17.01 -10.54
CA THR A 216 -11.57 15.87 -10.86
C THR A 216 -11.32 15.45 -12.30
N LEU A 217 -11.11 14.15 -12.51
CA LEU A 217 -11.10 13.55 -13.84
C LEU A 217 -12.53 13.17 -14.18
N ALA A 218 -13.24 14.09 -14.84
CA ALA A 218 -14.52 13.79 -15.44
C ALA A 218 -14.24 13.03 -16.75
N GLU A 219 -14.74 11.80 -16.84
CA GLU A 219 -14.64 10.90 -18.01
C GLU A 219 -13.34 10.10 -18.17
N THR A 220 -13.20 9.01 -17.42
CA THR A 220 -12.28 7.93 -17.81
C THR A 220 -13.00 6.58 -17.72
N GLY A 221 -13.34 6.02 -18.89
CA GLY A 221 -13.58 4.58 -19.04
C GLY A 221 -12.30 3.81 -18.75
N ALA A 222 -11.91 3.78 -17.47
CA ALA A 222 -10.70 3.15 -16.98
C ALA A 222 -10.92 1.64 -16.88
N ASP A 223 -10.11 0.87 -17.61
CA ASP A 223 -10.09 -0.59 -17.50
C ASP A 223 -9.49 -1.02 -16.16
N ASN A 224 -8.52 -0.26 -15.66
CA ASN A 224 -7.83 -0.54 -14.41
C ASN A 224 -7.25 0.75 -13.78
N VAL A 225 -7.36 0.84 -12.47
CA VAL A 225 -6.78 1.91 -11.65
C VAL A 225 -5.78 1.29 -10.68
N LEU A 226 -4.54 1.76 -10.75
CA LEU A 226 -3.46 1.31 -9.89
C LEU A 226 -2.88 2.53 -9.15
N ILE A 227 -2.86 2.46 -7.83
CA ILE A 227 -2.22 3.44 -6.95
C ILE A 227 -0.99 2.79 -6.36
N GLN A 228 0.16 3.44 -6.48
CA GLN A 228 1.42 2.97 -5.91
C GLN A 228 2.00 4.01 -4.95
N ASN A 229 2.55 3.55 -3.85
CA ASN A 229 3.32 4.36 -2.93
C ASN A 229 4.75 4.53 -3.46
N THR A 230 5.23 5.77 -3.60
CA THR A 230 6.61 6.04 -4.02
C THR A 230 7.61 5.96 -2.87
N ASN A 231 7.15 5.91 -1.60
CA ASN A 231 7.96 6.09 -0.39
C ASN A 231 8.67 7.45 -0.30
N GLU A 232 8.16 8.44 -1.03
CA GLU A 232 8.63 9.84 -1.02
C GLU A 232 7.48 10.79 -0.68
N SER A 233 6.57 10.35 0.20
CA SER A 233 5.36 11.08 0.60
C SER A 233 4.45 11.49 -0.57
N LYS A 234 4.50 10.74 -1.68
CA LYS A 234 3.67 10.91 -2.87
C LYS A 234 3.01 9.60 -3.26
N LEU A 235 1.82 9.71 -3.84
CA LEU A 235 1.12 8.61 -4.47
C LEU A 235 1.24 8.75 -5.99
N LYS A 236 1.42 7.60 -6.63
CA LYS A 236 1.48 7.48 -8.07
C LYS A 236 0.19 6.82 -8.54
N LEU A 237 -0.65 7.59 -9.21
CA LEU A 237 -1.90 7.14 -9.81
C LEU A 237 -1.65 6.76 -11.28
N ILE A 238 -1.90 5.50 -11.60
CA ILE A 238 -1.75 4.92 -12.93
C ILE A 238 -3.13 4.49 -13.40
N ILE A 239 -3.64 5.16 -14.44
CA ILE A 239 -4.96 4.88 -15.02
C ILE A 239 -4.75 4.25 -16.38
N HIS A 240 -5.23 3.03 -16.55
CA HIS A 240 -5.28 2.36 -17.85
C HIS A 240 -6.62 2.69 -18.52
N SER A 241 -6.60 3.57 -19.52
CA SER A 241 -7.81 3.95 -20.27
C SER A 241 -7.99 3.06 -21.51
N GLN A 242 -9.24 2.80 -21.91
CA GLN A 242 -9.52 2.16 -23.20
C GLN A 242 -9.15 3.08 -24.39
N PRO A 243 -8.77 2.52 -25.56
CA PRO A 243 -8.88 1.11 -25.96
C PRO A 243 -7.50 0.48 -26.12
N SER A 244 -6.90 -0.03 -25.03
CA SER A 244 -5.71 -0.88 -25.20
C SER A 244 -6.13 -2.12 -26.00
N ALA A 245 -5.50 -2.36 -27.15
CA ALA A 245 -5.72 -3.59 -27.91
C ALA A 245 -5.54 -4.79 -26.97
N HIS A 246 -6.40 -5.81 -27.05
CA HIS A 246 -6.37 -6.99 -26.16
C HIS A 246 -4.97 -7.57 -25.94
N ARG A 247 -4.11 -7.51 -26.96
CA ARG A 247 -2.70 -7.92 -26.91
C ARG A 247 -1.85 -7.10 -25.93
N GLN A 248 -2.05 -5.79 -25.84
CA GLN A 248 -1.33 -4.92 -24.90
C GLN A 248 -1.73 -5.23 -23.46
N PHE A 249 -3.03 -5.36 -23.18
CA PHE A 249 -3.49 -5.77 -21.86
C PHE A 249 -2.92 -7.14 -21.43
N ILE A 250 -2.87 -8.11 -22.35
CA ILE A 250 -2.26 -9.42 -22.08
C ILE A 250 -0.76 -9.27 -21.77
N ASN A 251 -0.02 -8.48 -22.55
CA ASN A 251 1.41 -8.26 -22.32
C ASN A 251 1.67 -7.56 -20.98
N ASP A 252 0.96 -6.45 -20.70
CA ASP A 252 1.07 -5.69 -19.45
C ASP A 252 0.73 -6.58 -18.25
N GLY A 253 -0.31 -7.42 -18.39
CA GLY A 253 -0.68 -8.42 -17.39
C GLY A 253 0.38 -9.49 -17.14
N CYS A 254 1.03 -9.99 -18.20
CA CYS A 254 2.10 -10.98 -18.08
C CYS A 254 3.33 -10.40 -17.37
N VAL A 255 3.72 -9.17 -17.73
CA VAL A 255 4.83 -8.44 -17.08
C VAL A 255 4.52 -8.25 -15.59
N TYR A 256 3.31 -7.79 -15.27
CA TYR A 256 2.89 -7.58 -13.90
C TYR A 256 2.84 -8.88 -13.07
N LEU A 257 2.33 -9.99 -13.64
CA LEU A 257 2.24 -11.28 -12.94
C LEU A 257 3.63 -11.80 -12.52
N ASN A 258 4.64 -11.52 -13.35
CA ASN A 258 6.02 -11.95 -13.15
C ASN A 258 6.82 -11.05 -12.18
N ALA A 259 6.15 -10.09 -11.53
CA ALA A 259 6.76 -9.17 -10.54
C ALA A 259 7.95 -8.37 -11.09
N GLU A 260 8.01 -8.17 -12.41
CA GLU A 260 8.83 -7.11 -12.98
C GLU A 260 8.15 -5.79 -12.62
N PRO A 261 8.88 -4.79 -12.10
CA PRO A 261 8.29 -3.49 -11.84
C PRO A 261 7.70 -3.01 -13.16
N LEU A 262 6.45 -2.51 -13.12
CA LEU A 262 5.86 -1.82 -14.25
C LEU A 262 6.79 -0.66 -14.62
N ALA A 263 7.68 -0.92 -15.58
CA ALA A 263 8.54 0.10 -16.13
C ALA A 263 7.58 1.10 -16.79
N VAL A 264 7.57 2.32 -16.25
CA VAL A 264 6.87 3.46 -16.87
C VAL A 264 7.38 3.66 -18.29
N GLU A 265 8.65 3.33 -18.51
CA GLU A 265 9.33 3.25 -19.81
C GLU A 265 8.89 1.99 -20.58
N GLY A 266 7.66 2.00 -21.07
CA GLY A 266 7.08 0.88 -21.82
C GLY A 266 5.55 0.80 -21.78
N MET A 267 4.90 1.72 -21.05
CA MET A 267 3.45 1.76 -20.91
C MET A 267 2.72 1.88 -22.26
N SER A 268 1.61 1.17 -22.38
CA SER A 268 0.74 1.15 -23.55
C SER A 268 0.19 2.56 -23.88
N PRO A 269 -0.06 2.86 -25.17
CA PRO A 269 -0.72 4.11 -25.57
C PRO A 269 -2.14 4.14 -24.98
N GLY A 270 -2.31 4.83 -23.86
CA GLY A 270 -3.56 4.83 -23.08
C GLY A 270 -3.36 4.84 -21.56
N VAL A 271 -2.13 4.71 -21.07
CA VAL A 271 -1.82 4.85 -19.64
C VAL A 271 -1.57 6.31 -19.29
N GLN A 272 -2.35 6.84 -18.36
CA GLN A 272 -2.11 8.14 -17.75
C GLN A 272 -1.41 7.96 -16.40
N LEU A 273 -0.34 8.74 -16.20
CA LEU A 273 0.43 8.77 -14.97
C LEU A 273 0.27 10.13 -14.30
N ILE A 274 -0.20 10.12 -13.05
CA ILE A 274 -0.44 11.31 -12.26
C ILE A 274 0.23 11.13 -10.88
N GLU A 275 0.98 12.13 -10.45
CA GLU A 275 1.45 12.19 -9.06
C GLU A 275 0.45 12.98 -8.22
N ALA A 276 0.04 12.41 -7.09
CA ALA A 276 -0.97 12.98 -6.20
C ALA A 276 -0.56 12.83 -4.73
N MET A 277 -1.08 13.70 -3.87
CA MET A 277 -0.98 13.55 -2.40
C MET A 277 -2.12 12.68 -1.86
N ASP A 278 -3.34 12.98 -2.29
CA ASP A 278 -4.55 12.28 -1.87
C ASP A 278 -5.36 11.92 -3.12
N ILE A 279 -6.06 10.80 -3.05
CA ILE A 279 -6.88 10.29 -4.13
C ILE A 279 -8.21 9.83 -3.53
N ASN A 280 -9.31 10.30 -4.10
CA ASN A 280 -10.65 9.79 -3.83
C ASN A 280 -11.18 9.11 -5.10
N ILE A 281 -11.72 7.90 -4.93
CA ILE A 281 -12.29 7.09 -5.99
C ILE A 281 -13.74 6.82 -5.63
N ASP A 282 -14.66 7.35 -6.43
CA ASP A 282 -16.06 7.00 -6.35
C ASP A 282 -16.34 5.94 -7.42
N LEU A 283 -16.64 4.73 -6.96
CA LEU A 283 -17.08 3.62 -7.82
C LEU A 283 -18.60 3.73 -7.95
N ALA A 284 -19.13 3.78 -9.17
CA ALA A 284 -20.57 3.66 -9.38
C ALA A 284 -21.06 2.33 -8.79
N GLU A 285 -22.20 2.36 -8.10
CA GLU A 285 -22.82 1.15 -7.56
C GLU A 285 -23.17 0.19 -8.70
N ASP A 286 -22.70 -1.05 -8.59
CA ASP A 286 -23.11 -2.15 -9.46
C ASP A 286 -24.64 -2.27 -9.42
N LYS A 287 -25.30 -1.94 -10.54
CA LYS A 287 -26.75 -2.16 -10.73
C LYS A 287 -27.11 -3.65 -10.91
N SER A 288 -26.29 -4.56 -10.40
CA SER A 288 -26.53 -6.02 -10.39
C SER A 288 -27.08 -6.49 -9.03
N GLY A 289 -28.00 -5.73 -8.45
CA GLY A 289 -28.86 -6.15 -7.34
C GLY A 289 -30.30 -6.33 -7.81
N GLY A 290 -30.52 -7.22 -8.78
CA GLY A 290 -31.86 -7.61 -9.20
C GLY A 290 -32.55 -8.43 -8.12
N ASN A 291 -33.47 -7.81 -7.40
CA ASN A 291 -34.70 -8.38 -6.85
C ASN A 291 -34.72 -9.90 -6.57
N ASP A 292 -34.02 -10.35 -5.51
CA ASP A 292 -34.40 -11.57 -4.80
C ASP A 292 -35.10 -11.14 -3.50
N GLY A 293 -36.41 -10.92 -3.63
CA GLY A 293 -37.29 -11.01 -2.48
C GLY A 293 -37.37 -12.46 -2.05
N ASN A 294 -36.72 -12.79 -0.94
CA ASN A 294 -37.24 -13.81 -0.04
C ASN A 294 -36.69 -13.61 1.36
N ASP A 295 -37.62 -13.63 2.30
CA ASP A 295 -37.41 -13.56 3.73
C ASP A 295 -36.37 -14.59 4.21
N ASP A 296 -35.42 -14.13 5.01
CA ASP A 296 -35.04 -14.90 6.21
C ASP A 296 -34.42 -13.96 7.25
N GLN A 297 -35.27 -13.53 8.18
CA GLN A 297 -34.85 -13.03 9.47
C GLN A 297 -34.16 -14.18 10.22
N THR A 298 -32.86 -14.08 10.46
CA THR A 298 -32.21 -14.84 11.54
C THR A 298 -31.56 -13.86 12.51
N VAL A 299 -32.43 -13.37 13.39
CA VAL A 299 -32.07 -12.95 14.74
C VAL A 299 -31.54 -14.19 15.45
N VAL A 300 -30.28 -14.18 15.89
CA VAL A 300 -29.85 -15.02 17.01
C VAL A 300 -29.12 -14.13 18.00
N ASP A 301 -29.95 -13.59 18.87
CA ASP A 301 -29.62 -13.19 20.22
C ASP A 301 -29.39 -14.48 21.04
N GLN A 302 -28.25 -14.60 21.72
CA GLN A 302 -28.11 -15.55 22.83
C GLN A 302 -27.35 -14.89 23.97
N THR A 303 -28.16 -14.46 24.93
CA THR A 303 -27.83 -14.18 26.32
C THR A 303 -27.55 -15.48 27.10
N MET A 304 -26.88 -15.30 28.24
CA MET A 304 -26.29 -16.28 29.14
C MET A 304 -27.29 -17.15 29.94
N ASP A 305 -26.70 -18.20 30.56
CA ASP A 305 -27.04 -18.87 31.82
C ASP A 305 -28.08 -20.01 31.84
N GLN A 306 -27.55 -21.24 32.02
CA GLN A 306 -27.79 -22.10 33.19
C GLN A 306 -26.50 -22.82 33.60
#